data_AF-A0A086W6T9-F1
#
_entry.id   AF-A0A086W6T9-F1
#
_cell.length_a   1.000
_cell.length_b   1.000
_cell.length_c   1.000
_cell.angle_alpha   90.00
_cell.angle_beta   90.00
_cell.angle_gamma   90.00
#
_symmetry.space_group_name_H-M   'P 1'
#
loop_
_entity.id
_entity.type
_entity.pdbx_description
1 polymer ?
#
loop_
_entity_poly.entity_id
_entity_poly.type
_entity_poly.pdbx_seq_one_letter_code
_entity_poly.pdbx_strand_id
1 'polypeptide(L)'
;METPNRAQSQEQLIGDLRLVIENAEELLKNTDHYTSALYQNARAKLALALEAANEELARFEDAQLERMMAATRAANERHCDRTGEQRILRAFH
;
A
#
# COMPACT_ATOMS: atom_id res chain seq x y z
N MET A 1 -13.40 -13.23 17.80
CA MET A 1 -12.09 -12.65 18.20
C MET A 1 -11.14 -12.88 17.05
N GLU A 2 -10.20 -11.95 16.83
CA GLU A 2 -9.05 -12.01 15.91
C GLU A 2 -9.28 -11.68 14.42
N THR A 3 -8.88 -10.46 14.01
CA THR A 3 -8.01 -10.18 12.83
C THR A 3 -7.34 -8.77 12.85
N PRO A 4 -6.98 -8.11 13.98
CA PRO A 4 -6.23 -6.85 13.90
C PRO A 4 -4.80 -7.05 13.36
N ASN A 5 -4.19 -8.21 13.59
CA ASN A 5 -2.80 -8.51 13.23
C ASN A 5 -2.57 -8.63 11.71
N ARG A 6 -3.58 -9.09 10.95
CA ARG A 6 -3.46 -9.25 9.49
C ARG A 6 -3.57 -7.92 8.75
N ALA A 7 -4.41 -6.99 9.22
CA ALA A 7 -4.52 -5.66 8.63
C ALA A 7 -3.24 -4.83 8.88
N GLN A 8 -2.70 -4.88 10.10
CA GLN A 8 -1.43 -4.20 10.44
C GLN A 8 -0.25 -4.73 9.63
N SER A 9 -0.13 -6.06 9.46
CA SER A 9 0.90 -6.63 8.58
C SER A 9 0.67 -6.30 7.09
N GLN A 10 -0.61 -6.18 6.68
CA GLN A 10 -1.11 -5.57 5.44
C GLN A 10 -0.43 -4.23 5.13
N GLU A 11 -0.67 -3.27 6.03
CA GLU A 11 -0.21 -1.88 5.93
C GLU A 11 1.31 -1.76 5.99
N GLN A 12 1.96 -2.54 6.86
CA GLN A 12 3.42 -2.59 6.93
C GLN A 12 4.04 -3.06 5.60
N LEU A 13 3.51 -4.13 5.01
CA LEU A 13 4.02 -4.64 3.74
C LEU A 13 3.85 -3.64 2.59
N ILE A 14 2.73 -2.92 2.56
CA ILE A 14 2.48 -1.85 1.59
C ILE A 14 3.48 -0.70 1.78
N GLY A 15 3.74 -0.31 3.04
CA GLY A 15 4.76 0.69 3.37
C GLY A 15 6.16 0.28 2.96
N ASP A 16 6.56 -0.97 3.24
CA ASP A 16 7.86 -1.52 2.86
C ASP A 16 8.01 -1.56 1.33
N LEU A 17 6.95 -1.92 0.60
CA LEU A 17 6.96 -1.96 -0.85
C LEU A 17 7.10 -0.56 -1.47
N ARG A 18 6.42 0.46 -0.92
CA ARG A 18 6.61 1.86 -1.31
C ARG A 18 8.07 2.29 -1.16
N LEU A 19 8.69 1.98 -0.02
CA LEU A 19 10.08 2.33 0.23
C LEU A 19 11.04 1.67 -0.78
N VAL A 20 10.80 0.40 -1.13
CA VAL A 20 11.61 -0.30 -2.15
C VAL A 20 11.48 0.35 -3.53
N ILE A 21 10.26 0.74 -3.93
CA ILE A 21 10.01 1.44 -5.19
C ILE A 21 10.73 2.79 -5.21
N GLU A 22 10.57 3.61 -4.16
CA GLU A 22 11.24 4.92 -4.05
C GLU A 22 12.77 4.79 -4.17
N ASN A 23 13.36 3.83 -3.47
CA ASN A 23 14.80 3.57 -3.54
C ASN A 23 15.24 3.16 -4.95
N ALA A 24 14.43 2.37 -5.66
CA ALA A 24 14.74 1.94 -7.01
C ALA A 24 14.59 3.08 -8.04
N GLU A 25 13.61 3.98 -7.86
CA GLU A 25 13.47 5.20 -8.66
C GLU A 25 14.63 6.16 -8.42
N GLU A 26 15.08 6.31 -7.17
CA GLU A 26 16.25 7.11 -6.83
C GLU A 26 17.52 6.52 -7.45
N LEU A 27 17.70 5.19 -7.42
CA LEU A 27 18.81 4.51 -8.09
C LEU A 27 18.81 4.76 -9.60
N LEU A 28 17.63 4.74 -10.24
CA LEU A 28 17.48 5.08 -11.66
C LEU A 28 17.94 6.51 -11.96
N LYS A 29 17.51 7.48 -11.15
CA LYS A 29 17.90 8.89 -11.28
C LYS A 29 19.40 9.08 -11.10
N ASN A 30 19.96 8.45 -10.07
CA ASN A 30 21.38 8.56 -9.72
C ASN A 30 22.31 7.83 -10.69
N THR A 31 21.78 7.01 -11.59
CA THR A 31 22.57 6.32 -12.62
C THR A 31 22.34 6.89 -14.03
N ASP A 32 21.68 8.04 -14.13
CA ASP A 32 21.27 8.61 -15.43
C ASP A 32 22.47 8.99 -16.33
N HIS A 33 23.61 9.35 -15.72
CA HIS A 33 24.85 9.75 -16.40
C HIS A 33 25.64 8.58 -17.02
N TYR A 34 25.28 7.32 -16.75
CA TYR A 34 25.96 6.17 -17.35
C TYR A 34 25.36 5.84 -18.73
N THR A 35 26.11 6.12 -19.80
CA THR A 35 25.63 6.04 -21.19
C THR A 35 25.96 4.73 -21.93
N SER A 36 26.66 3.80 -21.28
CA SER A 36 26.94 2.48 -21.88
C SER A 36 25.63 1.76 -22.24
N ALA A 37 25.58 1.17 -23.44
CA ALA A 37 24.38 0.51 -23.97
C ALA A 37 23.83 -0.59 -23.04
N LEU A 38 24.71 -1.27 -22.30
CA LEU A 38 24.33 -2.27 -21.30
C LEU A 38 23.56 -1.62 -20.13
N TYR A 39 24.04 -0.48 -19.63
CA TYR A 39 23.38 0.26 -18.56
C TYR A 39 22.04 0.85 -19.02
N GLN A 40 21.99 1.40 -20.22
CA GLN A 40 20.75 1.93 -20.80
C GLN A 40 19.67 0.85 -20.94
N ASN A 41 20.03 -0.37 -21.38
CA ASN A 41 19.10 -1.48 -21.47
C ASN A 41 18.60 -1.95 -20.08
N ALA A 42 19.51 -2.07 -19.11
CA ALA A 42 19.14 -2.43 -17.74
C ALA A 42 18.22 -1.38 -17.11
N ARG A 43 18.49 -0.10 -17.36
CA ARG A 43 17.70 1.04 -16.89
C ARG A 43 16.29 1.05 -17.47
N ALA A 44 16.15 0.81 -18.78
CA ALA A 44 14.85 0.70 -19.43
C ALA A 44 14.01 -0.46 -18.86
N LYS A 45 14.63 -1.62 -18.62
CA LYS A 45 13.96 -2.76 -17.98
C LYS A 45 13.54 -2.46 -16.54
N LEU A 46 14.39 -1.79 -15.78
CA LEU A 46 14.08 -1.40 -14.40
C LEU A 46 12.96 -0.36 -14.36
N ALA A 47 12.94 0.62 -15.25
CA ALA A 47 11.86 1.60 -15.35
C ALA A 47 10.51 0.93 -15.66
N LEU A 48 10.46 0.01 -16.62
CA LEU A 48 9.26 -0.78 -16.93
C LEU A 48 8.79 -1.61 -15.73
N ALA A 49 9.74 -2.23 -15.01
CA ALA A 49 9.41 -3.01 -13.82
C ALA A 49 8.85 -2.13 -12.69
N LEU A 50 9.36 -0.91 -12.52
CA LEU A 50 8.87 0.05 -11.53
C LEU A 50 7.49 0.59 -11.87
N GLU A 51 7.23 0.90 -13.14
CA GLU A 51 5.90 1.30 -13.60
C GLU A 51 4.87 0.20 -13.29
N ALA A 52 5.17 -1.04 -13.63
CA ALA A 52 4.31 -2.18 -13.32
C ALA A 52 4.13 -2.40 -11.80
N ALA A 53 5.18 -2.21 -11.00
CA ALA A 53 5.12 -2.33 -9.56
C ALA A 53 4.25 -1.23 -8.92
N ASN A 54 4.35 0.02 -9.41
CA ASN A 54 3.53 1.14 -8.99
C ASN A 54 2.04 0.91 -9.29
N GLU A 55 1.71 0.44 -10.50
CA GLU A 55 0.33 0.10 -10.86
C GLU A 55 -0.24 -1.00 -9.97
N GLU A 56 0.55 -2.06 -9.71
CA GLU A 56 0.11 -3.16 -8.86
C GLU A 56 -0.05 -2.74 -7.39
N LEU A 57 0.85 -1.90 -6.89
CA LEU A 57 0.75 -1.32 -5.55
C LEU A 57 -0.56 -0.51 -5.41
N ALA A 58 -0.90 0.33 -6.38
CA ALA A 58 -2.15 1.08 -6.38
C ALA A 58 -3.38 0.14 -6.34
N ARG A 59 -3.38 -0.93 -7.16
CA ARG A 59 -4.45 -1.95 -7.13
C ARG A 59 -4.58 -2.61 -5.76
N PHE A 60 -3.47 -2.93 -5.10
CA PHE A 60 -3.50 -3.52 -3.77
C PHE A 60 -4.07 -2.56 -2.72
N GLU A 61 -3.68 -1.29 -2.76
CA GLU A 61 -4.15 -0.26 -1.84
C GLU A 61 -5.66 -0.05 -1.96
N ASP A 62 -6.18 0.07 -3.18
CA ASP A 62 -7.62 0.19 -3.42
C ASP A 62 -8.38 -1.02 -2.86
N ALA A 63 -7.89 -2.23 -3.14
CA ALA A 63 -8.51 -3.45 -2.64
C ALA A 63 -8.46 -3.55 -1.10
N GLN A 64 -7.43 -3.01 -0.44
CA GLN A 64 -7.39 -2.91 1.02
C GLN A 64 -8.39 -1.90 1.56
N LEU A 65 -8.50 -0.73 0.93
CA LEU A 65 -9.44 0.30 1.32
C LEU A 65 -10.87 -0.24 1.29
N GLU A 66 -11.25 -0.95 0.23
CA GLU A 66 -12.55 -1.60 0.10
C GLU A 66 -12.81 -2.60 1.22
N ARG A 67 -11.83 -3.45 1.54
CA ARG A 67 -11.93 -4.41 2.66
C ARG A 67 -12.13 -3.70 3.99
N MET A 68 -11.36 -2.65 4.25
CA MET A 68 -11.45 -1.86 5.47
C MET A 68 -12.82 -1.17 5.60
N MET A 69 -13.34 -0.63 4.51
CA MET A 69 -14.68 -0.03 4.46
C MET A 69 -15.77 -1.06 4.74
N ALA A 70 -15.69 -2.24 4.12
CA ALA A 70 -16.65 -3.33 4.35
C ALA A 70 -16.61 -3.81 5.81
N ALA A 71 -15.42 -4.02 6.37
CA ALA A 71 -15.25 -4.41 7.76
C ALA A 71 -15.80 -3.35 8.73
N THR A 72 -15.55 -2.07 8.45
CA THR A 72 -16.08 -0.94 9.22
C THR A 72 -17.61 -0.92 9.20
N ARG A 73 -18.21 -1.13 8.02
CA ARG A 73 -19.67 -1.18 7.88
C ARG A 73 -20.28 -2.33 8.67
N ALA A 74 -19.72 -3.53 8.53
CA ALA A 74 -20.16 -4.71 9.27
C ALA A 74 -20.06 -4.51 10.80
N ALA A 75 -19.01 -3.86 11.28
CA ALA A 75 -18.86 -3.52 12.69
C ALA A 75 -19.94 -2.53 13.15
N ASN A 76 -20.19 -1.46 12.38
CA ASN A 76 -21.22 -0.49 12.70
C ASN A 76 -22.62 -1.14 12.77
N GLU A 77 -22.95 -1.99 11.80
CA GLU A 77 -24.22 -2.74 11.78
C GLU A 77 -24.36 -3.66 12.99
N ARG A 78 -23.31 -4.42 13.32
CA ARG A 78 -23.30 -5.35 14.47
C ARG A 78 -23.52 -4.65 15.81
N HIS A 79 -23.02 -3.43 15.95
CA HIS A 79 -23.07 -2.67 17.19
C HIS A 79 -24.13 -1.56 17.20
N CYS A 80 -24.92 -1.47 16.12
CA CYS A 80 -25.93 -0.42 15.94
C CYS A 80 -25.34 1.00 16.04
N ASP A 81 -24.07 1.19 15.65
CA ASP A 81 -23.45 2.51 15.62
C ASP A 81 -24.11 3.34 14.50
N ARG A 82 -24.85 4.38 14.89
CA ARG A 82 -25.51 5.31 13.97
C ARG A 82 -24.69 6.58 13.74
N THR A 83 -23.76 6.88 14.64
CA THR A 83 -22.87 8.05 14.56
C THR A 83 -21.43 7.67 14.82
N GLY A 84 -20.49 8.52 14.36
CA GLY A 84 -19.07 8.35 14.64
C GLY A 84 -18.75 8.40 16.14
N GLU A 85 -19.48 9.22 16.90
CA GLU A 85 -19.33 9.33 18.37
C GLU A 85 -19.66 8.03 19.09
N GLN A 86 -20.74 7.33 18.69
CA GLN A 86 -21.10 6.03 19.29
C GLN A 86 -20.01 4.98 19.07
N ARG A 87 -19.43 4.96 17.86
CA ARG A 87 -18.31 4.08 17.51
C ARG A 87 -17.07 4.39 18.33
N ILE A 88 -16.75 5.68 18.50
CA ILE A 88 -15.61 6.14 19.30
C ILE A 88 -15.81 5.77 20.77
N LEU A 89 -16.98 6.08 21.35
CA LEU A 89 -17.30 5.78 22.74
C LEU A 89 -17.17 4.28 23.02
N ARG A 90 -17.65 3.40 22.14
CA ARG A 90 -17.46 1.95 22.29
C ARG A 90 -15.98 1.53 22.31
N ALA A 91 -15.11 2.19 21.53
CA ALA A 91 -13.71 1.81 21.47
C ALA A 91 -12.94 2.07 22.79
N PHE A 92 -13.50 2.87 23.70
CA PHE A 92 -12.92 3.23 24.99
C PHE A 92 -13.61 2.57 26.20
N HIS A 93 -14.58 1.67 25.96
CA HIS A 93 -15.29 0.90 26.98
C HIS A 93 -15.02 -0.60 26.82
#